data_AF-A0A819A6N2-F1
#
_entry.id   AF-A0A819A6N2-F1
#
_cell.length_a   1.000
_cell.length_b   1.000
_cell.length_c   1.000
_cell.angle_alpha   90.00
_cell.angle_beta   90.00
_cell.angle_gamma   90.00
#
_symmetry.space_group_name_H-M   'P 1'
#
loop_
_entity.id
_entity.type
_entity.pdbx_description
1 polymer ?
#
loop_
_entity_poly.entity_id
_entity_poly.type
_entity_poly.pdbx_seq_one_letter_code
_entity_poly.pdbx_strand_id
1 'polypeptide(L)'
;MAEKYPLPTANLVWGEMRNDQHHDICADTLGSGFGGTIGASGCHGQGGNQLFRLNVEGEWSSDEHCFVSHGDSVGTQHCVQMGRWIPKGEWKYENQTRQMRSMKVSKCLVTDGKRLSLESCQNNNQAQQWKWKEIYVV
;
A
#
# COMPACT_ATOMS: atom_id res chain seq x y z
N MET A 1 16.01 -9.66 -22.94
CA MET A 1 14.91 -8.72 -22.58
C MET A 1 14.28 -9.04 -21.22
N ALA A 2 14.11 -10.30 -20.82
CA ALA A 2 13.59 -10.66 -19.49
C ALA A 2 14.49 -10.27 -18.30
N GLU A 3 15.80 -10.10 -18.51
CA GLU A 3 16.72 -9.70 -17.43
C GLU A 3 16.52 -8.27 -16.91
N LYS A 4 15.90 -7.37 -17.71
CA LYS A 4 15.67 -5.97 -17.29
C LYS A 4 14.26 -5.75 -16.74
N TYR A 5 13.27 -6.47 -17.27
CA TYR A 5 11.85 -6.35 -16.90
C TYR A 5 11.28 -7.75 -16.61
N PRO A 6 11.43 -8.25 -15.39
CA PRO A 6 10.87 -9.55 -15.00
C PRO A 6 9.34 -9.51 -15.05
N LEU A 7 8.71 -10.67 -15.27
CA LEU A 7 7.26 -10.79 -15.21
C LEU A 7 6.75 -10.44 -13.81
N PRO A 8 5.66 -9.67 -13.68
CA PRO A 8 5.12 -9.29 -12.38
C PRO A 8 4.53 -10.50 -11.65
N THR A 9 4.74 -10.54 -10.34
CA THR A 9 4.09 -11.50 -9.45
C THR A 9 2.57 -11.27 -9.44
N ALA A 10 1.80 -12.35 -9.33
CA ALA A 10 0.35 -12.31 -9.20
C ALA A 10 -0.11 -11.42 -8.01
N ASN A 11 -1.17 -10.65 -8.24
CA ASN A 11 -1.80 -9.84 -7.20
C ASN A 11 -2.51 -10.73 -6.17
N LEU A 12 -2.39 -10.38 -4.90
CA LEU A 12 -3.22 -10.90 -3.82
C LEU A 12 -4.52 -10.09 -3.73
N VAL A 13 -4.41 -8.76 -3.72
CA VAL A 13 -5.51 -7.80 -3.74
C VAL A 13 -5.08 -6.54 -4.51
N TRP A 14 -6.04 -5.79 -5.03
CA TRP A 14 -5.79 -4.55 -5.76
C TRP A 14 -7.01 -3.63 -5.70
N GLY A 15 -6.83 -2.35 -6.04
CA GLY A 15 -7.88 -1.34 -6.00
C GLY A 15 -7.61 -0.22 -5.00
N GLU A 16 -8.68 0.40 -4.53
CA GLU A 16 -8.63 1.46 -3.52
C GLU A 16 -8.53 0.88 -2.11
N MET A 17 -7.66 1.45 -1.29
CA MET A 17 -7.54 1.12 0.13
C MET A 17 -8.34 2.12 0.97
N ARG A 18 -9.56 1.73 1.37
CA ARG A 18 -10.52 2.54 2.13
C ARG A 18 -10.32 2.34 3.63
N ASN A 19 -10.18 3.42 4.40
CA ASN A 19 -10.05 3.33 5.84
C ASN A 19 -11.41 3.13 6.53
N ASP A 20 -11.47 2.30 7.58
CA ASP A 20 -12.72 2.03 8.30
C ASP A 20 -13.13 3.14 9.29
N GLN A 21 -12.18 3.86 9.88
CA GLN A 21 -12.47 4.94 10.84
C GLN A 21 -12.89 6.23 10.13
N HIS A 22 -12.14 6.59 9.08
CA HIS A 22 -12.38 7.79 8.32
C HIS A 22 -13.20 7.44 7.08
N HIS A 23 -14.52 7.46 7.23
CA HIS A 23 -15.45 7.23 6.12
C HIS A 23 -15.06 8.09 4.90
N ASP A 24 -15.08 7.48 3.71
CA ASP A 24 -14.69 8.10 2.45
C ASP A 24 -13.25 8.61 2.37
N ILE A 25 -12.33 8.10 3.21
CA ILE A 25 -10.89 8.34 3.07
C ILE A 25 -10.18 7.10 2.51
N CYS A 26 -9.36 7.33 1.49
CA CYS A 26 -8.55 6.34 0.80
C CYS A 26 -7.07 6.67 0.96
N ALA A 27 -6.21 5.65 0.96
CA ALA A 27 -4.79 5.87 0.68
C ALA A 27 -4.63 6.54 -0.69
N ASP A 28 -3.64 7.42 -0.81
CA ASP A 28 -3.45 8.24 -2.00
C ASP A 28 -1.96 8.61 -2.13
N THR A 29 -1.39 8.50 -3.33
CA THR A 29 -0.03 8.98 -3.61
C THR A 29 0.06 10.52 -3.64
N LEU A 30 -1.07 11.21 -3.49
CA LEU A 30 -1.26 12.66 -3.52
C LEU A 30 -0.78 13.30 -4.83
N GLY A 31 -0.73 12.50 -5.91
CA GLY A 31 -0.11 12.90 -7.18
C GLY A 31 1.39 13.12 -7.07
N SER A 32 2.01 12.65 -5.99
CA SER A 32 3.45 12.72 -5.81
C SER A 32 4.11 11.69 -6.71
N GLY A 33 5.15 12.10 -7.44
CA GLY A 33 5.98 11.18 -8.21
C GLY A 33 6.88 10.30 -7.34
N PHE A 34 7.90 9.70 -7.95
CA PHE A 34 8.90 8.88 -7.25
C PHE A 34 9.56 9.63 -6.09
N GLY A 35 9.63 9.01 -4.91
CA GLY A 35 10.16 9.64 -3.69
C GLY A 35 9.14 10.51 -2.95
N GLY A 36 7.93 10.61 -3.49
CA GLY A 36 6.81 11.35 -2.92
C GLY A 36 6.26 10.75 -1.64
N THR A 37 5.51 11.55 -0.89
CA THR A 37 4.82 11.08 0.32
C THR A 37 3.51 10.41 -0.09
N ILE A 38 3.25 9.24 0.48
CA ILE A 38 1.92 8.64 0.46
C ILE A 38 1.10 9.17 1.64
N GLY A 39 -0.14 9.53 1.38
CA GLY A 39 -1.06 10.05 2.38
C GLY A 39 -2.44 9.43 2.24
N ALA A 40 -3.43 10.17 2.71
CA ALA A 40 -4.81 9.80 2.59
C ALA A 40 -5.62 11.00 2.11
N SER A 41 -6.61 10.75 1.25
CA SER A 41 -7.48 11.78 0.70
C SER A 41 -8.89 11.21 0.45
N GLY A 42 -9.81 12.04 -0.03
CA GLY A 42 -11.18 11.61 -0.31
C GLY A 42 -11.23 10.53 -1.39
N CYS A 43 -11.87 9.39 -1.11
CA CYS A 43 -12.04 8.31 -2.06
C CYS A 43 -12.86 8.76 -3.28
N HIS A 44 -12.31 8.67 -4.49
CA HIS A 44 -13.00 9.15 -5.69
C HIS A 44 -13.43 8.07 -6.69
N GLY A 45 -12.96 6.82 -6.56
CA GLY A 45 -13.41 5.70 -7.41
C GLY A 45 -12.78 5.65 -8.80
N GLN A 46 -11.75 6.46 -9.06
CA GLN A 46 -11.22 6.68 -10.42
C GLN A 46 -9.89 5.96 -10.69
N GLY A 47 -9.36 5.23 -9.68
CA GLY A 47 -8.03 4.67 -9.75
C GLY A 47 -6.95 5.74 -9.69
N GLY A 48 -5.98 5.72 -10.61
CA GLY A 48 -4.88 6.68 -10.65
C GLY A 48 -4.08 6.67 -9.34
N ASN A 49 -3.98 7.83 -8.70
CA ASN A 49 -3.22 8.00 -7.44
C ASN A 49 -3.81 7.24 -6.24
N GLN A 50 -5.03 6.72 -6.35
CA GLN A 50 -5.68 5.89 -5.33
C GLN A 50 -5.72 4.39 -5.70
N LEU A 51 -5.02 3.99 -6.78
CA LEU A 51 -4.95 2.61 -7.23
C LEU A 51 -3.69 1.94 -6.70
N PHE A 52 -3.88 0.95 -5.83
CA PHE A 52 -2.79 0.17 -5.27
C PHE A 52 -2.93 -1.31 -5.60
N ARG A 53 -1.83 -2.04 -5.47
CA ARG A 53 -1.82 -3.50 -5.45
C ARG A 53 -0.98 -4.01 -4.31
N LEU A 54 -1.38 -5.15 -3.75
CA LEU A 54 -0.53 -5.99 -2.92
C LEU A 54 -0.40 -7.34 -3.63
N ASN A 55 0.83 -7.79 -3.88
CA ASN A 55 1.07 -9.09 -4.50
C ASN A 55 1.28 -10.21 -3.46
N VAL A 56 1.27 -11.47 -3.94
CA VAL A 56 1.43 -12.65 -3.07
C VAL A 56 2.82 -12.75 -2.41
N GLU A 57 3.80 -12.00 -2.91
CA GLU A 57 5.17 -11.93 -2.35
C GLU A 57 5.32 -10.77 -1.35
N GLY A 58 4.24 -10.08 -0.97
CA GLY A 58 4.27 -9.00 0.03
C GLY A 58 4.82 -7.66 -0.48
N GLU A 59 4.69 -7.41 -1.78
CA GLU A 59 4.97 -6.11 -2.39
C GLU A 59 3.70 -5.26 -2.42
N TRP A 60 3.70 -4.14 -1.72
CA TRP A 60 2.67 -3.11 -1.84
C TRP A 60 3.17 -2.03 -2.81
N SER A 61 2.43 -1.78 -3.89
CA SER A 61 2.88 -0.89 -4.97
C SER A 61 1.76 -0.10 -5.64
N SER A 62 2.18 0.99 -6.30
CA SER A 62 1.42 1.81 -7.25
C SER A 62 2.34 2.13 -8.42
N ASP A 63 1.91 1.83 -9.64
CA ASP A 63 2.77 1.89 -10.85
C ASP A 63 4.11 1.14 -10.65
N GLU A 64 5.24 1.81 -10.86
CA GLU A 64 6.60 1.25 -10.67
C GLU A 64 7.15 1.47 -9.23
N HIS A 65 6.33 2.04 -8.34
CA HIS A 65 6.71 2.44 -6.99
C HIS A 65 6.27 1.40 -5.97
N CYS A 66 7.22 0.94 -5.16
CA CYS A 66 6.98 0.04 -4.07
C CYS A 66 7.10 0.77 -2.75
N PHE A 67 6.13 0.56 -1.88
CA PHE A 67 6.10 1.17 -0.55
C PHE A 67 6.89 0.31 0.42
N VAL A 68 7.69 0.95 1.27
CA VAL A 68 8.57 0.30 2.25
C VAL A 68 8.49 0.99 3.60
N SER A 69 8.65 0.24 4.67
CA SER A 69 8.67 0.79 6.02
C SER A 69 10.03 1.36 6.40
N HIS A 70 9.99 2.55 7.01
CA HIS A 70 11.12 3.29 7.56
C HIS A 70 10.75 3.78 8.96
N GLY A 71 11.02 2.96 9.97
CA GLY A 71 10.58 3.22 11.34
C GLY A 71 9.06 3.33 11.41
N ASP A 72 8.58 4.56 11.61
CA ASP A 72 7.16 4.88 11.84
C ASP A 72 6.52 5.52 10.60
N SER A 73 7.25 5.53 9.48
CA SER A 73 6.85 6.15 8.22
C SER A 73 6.87 5.16 7.06
N VAL A 74 6.13 5.49 6.00
CA VAL A 74 6.13 4.77 4.73
C VAL A 74 6.95 5.57 3.73
N GLY A 75 8.00 4.95 3.19
CA GLY A 75 8.79 5.47 2.08
C GLY A 75 8.49 4.75 0.78
N THR A 76 9.17 5.17 -0.29
CA THR A 76 9.02 4.60 -1.63
C THR A 76 10.37 4.18 -2.19
N GLN A 77 10.39 3.11 -2.99
CA GLN A 77 11.53 2.71 -3.80
C GLN A 77 11.06 2.15 -5.16
N HIS A 78 11.98 1.91 -6.09
CA HIS A 78 11.66 1.20 -7.33
C HIS A 78 11.35 -0.27 -7.03
N CYS A 79 10.28 -0.79 -7.63
CA CYS A 79 9.90 -2.19 -7.48
C CYS A 79 10.87 -3.17 -8.15
N VAL A 80 11.60 -2.73 -9.18
CA VAL A 80 12.59 -3.56 -9.86
C VAL A 80 13.96 -2.89 -9.75
N GLN A 81 14.92 -3.60 -9.16
CA GLN A 81 16.31 -3.19 -9.11
C GLN A 81 17.20 -4.30 -9.64
N MET A 82 18.08 -3.97 -10.61
CA MET A 82 18.97 -4.94 -11.25
C MET A 82 18.24 -6.21 -11.73
N GLY A 83 17.04 -6.04 -12.32
CA GLY A 83 16.25 -7.15 -12.86
C GLY A 83 15.50 -7.99 -11.83
N ARG A 84 15.46 -7.58 -10.56
CA ARG A 84 14.82 -8.32 -9.47
C ARG A 84 13.71 -7.50 -8.82
N TRP A 85 12.58 -8.17 -8.55
CA TRP A 85 11.48 -7.60 -7.78
C TRP A 85 11.87 -7.43 -6.31
N ILE A 86 11.83 -6.19 -5.82
CA ILE A 86 12.05 -5.81 -4.42
C ILE A 86 11.14 -4.62 -4.03
N PRO A 87 10.64 -4.54 -2.80
CA PRO A 87 10.90 -5.46 -1.69
C PRO A 87 10.06 -6.73 -1.81
N LYS A 88 10.52 -7.79 -1.15
CA LYS A 88 9.75 -9.03 -0.96
C LYS A 88 9.50 -9.23 0.53
N GLY A 89 8.29 -9.65 0.87
CA GLY A 89 7.86 -9.94 2.23
C GLY A 89 7.74 -8.72 3.12
N GLU A 90 7.72 -7.51 2.57
CA GLU A 90 7.64 -6.28 3.36
C GLU A 90 6.26 -6.12 3.99
N TRP A 91 5.20 -6.39 3.21
CA TRP A 91 3.82 -6.18 3.62
C TRP A 91 3.03 -7.48 3.68
N LYS A 92 2.14 -7.56 4.65
CA LYS A 92 1.14 -8.62 4.77
C LYS A 92 -0.22 -7.99 5.04
N TYR A 93 -1.22 -8.38 4.27
CA TYR A 93 -2.61 -8.03 4.54
C TYR A 93 -3.28 -9.15 5.33
N GLU A 94 -3.75 -8.83 6.53
CA GLU A 94 -4.41 -9.77 7.42
C GLU A 94 -5.94 -9.67 7.27
N ASN A 95 -6.54 -10.55 6.47
CA ASN A 95 -7.98 -10.49 6.14
C ASN A 95 -8.91 -10.46 7.36
N GLN A 96 -8.54 -11.12 8.46
CA GLN A 96 -9.37 -11.20 9.68
C GLN A 96 -9.45 -9.86 10.40
N THR A 97 -8.32 -9.15 10.52
CA THR A 97 -8.23 -7.85 11.20
C THR A 97 -8.35 -6.68 10.24
N ARG A 98 -8.30 -6.93 8.91
CA ARG A 98 -8.22 -5.94 7.83
C ARG A 98 -7.00 -5.02 7.96
N GLN A 99 -5.90 -5.51 8.53
CA GLN A 99 -4.70 -4.70 8.75
C GLN A 99 -3.65 -4.92 7.67
N MET A 100 -3.02 -3.83 7.23
CA MET A 100 -1.79 -3.86 6.45
C MET A 100 -0.60 -3.78 7.41
N ARG A 101 0.13 -4.88 7.55
CA ARG A 101 1.25 -5.00 8.48
C ARG A 101 2.58 -5.00 7.73
N SER A 102 3.51 -4.14 8.16
CA SER A 102 4.91 -4.27 7.79
C SER A 102 5.54 -5.40 8.61
N MET A 103 6.08 -6.40 7.91
CA MET A 103 6.80 -7.51 8.53
C MET A 103 8.18 -7.07 9.02
N LYS A 104 8.81 -6.10 8.35
CA LYS A 104 10.14 -5.58 8.67
C LYS A 104 10.17 -4.85 10.01
N VAL A 105 9.18 -4.01 10.30
CA VAL A 105 9.11 -3.26 11.57
C VAL A 105 8.05 -3.78 12.54
N SER A 106 7.27 -4.80 12.15
CA SER A 106 6.17 -5.36 12.95
C SER A 106 5.13 -4.33 13.40
N LYS A 107 4.83 -3.36 12.53
CA LYS A 107 3.83 -2.30 12.75
C LYS A 107 2.74 -2.32 11.69
N CYS A 108 1.59 -1.76 12.03
CA CYS A 108 0.42 -1.68 11.16
C CYS A 108 0.26 -0.27 10.58
N LEU A 109 -0.17 -0.22 9.32
CA LEU A 109 -0.49 1.01 8.61
C LEU A 109 -1.69 1.68 9.27
N VAL A 110 -1.54 2.94 9.65
CA VAL A 110 -2.58 3.76 10.28
C VAL A 110 -2.72 5.07 9.53
N THR A 111 -3.88 5.71 9.65
CA THR A 111 -4.10 7.07 9.16
C THR A 111 -4.79 7.95 10.20
N ASP A 112 -4.46 9.24 10.18
CA ASP A 112 -5.20 10.29 10.90
C ASP A 112 -6.28 10.96 10.02
N GLY A 113 -6.53 10.42 8.83
CA GLY A 113 -7.42 10.97 7.81
C GLY A 113 -6.72 11.84 6.76
N LYS A 114 -5.42 12.13 6.92
CA LYS A 114 -4.61 12.88 5.94
C LYS A 114 -3.25 12.24 5.66
N ARG A 115 -2.61 11.72 6.69
CA ARG A 115 -1.27 11.13 6.64
C ARG A 115 -1.36 9.63 6.87
N LEU A 116 -0.39 8.90 6.31
CA LEU A 116 -0.16 7.50 6.64
C LEU A 116 1.09 7.38 7.51
N SER A 117 1.02 6.54 8.54
CA SER A 117 2.13 6.21 9.43
C SER A 117 2.07 4.75 9.85
N LEU A 118 3.06 4.31 10.62
CA LEU A 118 3.16 2.96 11.15
C LEU A 118 3.17 2.99 12.68
N GLU A 119 2.23 2.24 13.27
CA GLU A 119 2.08 2.13 14.73
C GLU A 119 1.99 0.66 15.17
N SER A 120 2.10 0.42 16.48
CA SER A 120 1.86 -0.91 17.04
C SER A 120 0.47 -1.42 16.64
N CYS A 121 0.40 -2.65 16.14
CA CYS A 121 -0.85 -3.24 15.66
C CYS A 121 -1.88 -3.42 16.80
N GLN A 122 -3.09 -2.91 16.57
CA GLN A 122 -4.21 -2.96 17.52
C GLN A 122 -5.49 -3.40 16.80
N ASN A 123 -6.00 -4.60 17.11
CA ASN A 123 -7.13 -5.19 16.39
C ASN A 123 -8.43 -4.37 16.48
N ASN A 124 -8.60 -3.59 17.54
CA ASN A 124 -9.77 -2.73 17.77
C ASN A 124 -9.61 -1.31 17.20
N ASN A 125 -8.46 -0.96 16.63
CA ASN A 125 -8.21 0.36 16.09
C ASN A 125 -8.69 0.44 14.63
N GLN A 126 -9.82 1.11 14.40
CA GLN A 126 -10.41 1.26 13.07
C GLN A 126 -9.54 2.09 12.11
N ALA A 127 -8.70 3.01 12.61
CA ALA A 127 -7.74 3.73 11.77
C ALA A 127 -6.66 2.82 11.18
N GLN A 128 -6.47 1.62 11.73
CA GLN A 128 -5.56 0.59 11.21
C GLN A 128 -6.24 -0.42 10.28
N GLN A 129 -7.55 -0.28 10.04
CA GLN A 129 -8.33 -1.22 9.25
C GLN A 129 -8.60 -0.66 7.85
N TRP A 130 -8.26 -1.44 6.84
CA TRP A 130 -8.26 -1.07 5.43
C TRP A 130 -9.10 -2.06 4.62
N LYS A 131 -10.11 -1.58 3.91
CA LYS A 131 -10.90 -2.35 2.97
C LYS A 131 -10.42 -2.10 1.56
N TRP A 132 -10.14 -3.17 0.83
CA TRP A 132 -9.81 -3.09 -0.58
C TRP A 132 -11.09 -3.10 -1.42
N LYS A 133 -11.22 -2.11 -2.31
CA LYS A 133 -12.29 -2.07 -3.31
C LYS A 133 -11.65 -2.11 -4.69
N GLU A 134 -11.82 -3.21 -5.41
CA GLU A 134 -11.36 -3.35 -6.79
C GLU A 134 -11.99 -2.27 -7.68
N ILE A 135 -11.18 -1.65 -8.54
CA ILE A 135 -11.62 -0.60 -9.45
C ILE A 135 -11.42 -1.05 -10.89
N TYR A 136 -12.51 -1.30 -11.59
CA TYR A 136 -12.49 -1.61 -13.01
C TYR A 136 -12.66 -0.29 -13.76
N VAL A 137 -11.55 0.37 -14.07
CA VAL A 137 -11.57 1.55 -14.92
C VAL A 137 -11.86 1.07 -16.34
N VAL A 138 -13.03 1.46 -16.87
CA VAL A 138 -13.49 1.14 -18.23
C VAL A 138 -12.98 2.20 -19.19
#